data_AF-E2B6V7-F1
#
_entry.id   AF-E2B6V7-F1
#
_cell.length_a   1.000
_cell.length_b   1.000
_cell.length_c   1.000
_cell.angle_alpha   90.00
_cell.angle_beta   90.00
_cell.angle_gamma   90.00
#
_symmetry.space_group_name_H-M   'P 1'
#
loop_
_entity.id
_entity.type
_entity.pdbx_description
1 polymer ?
#
loop_
_entity_poly.entity_id
_entity_poly.type
_entity_poly.pdbx_seq_one_letter_code
_entity_poly.pdbx_strand_id
1 'polypeptide(L)'
;RSKSATNDKTLNVLQSFQENPHLSVSKTAQAHDINEGNVSNILKKHKYYPYKIVIAQELMEDNFDRRIQFCEELMNRCDDNANFLNFVIFSDETTFQINGAVNLHNCRYWSDENPH
;
A
#
# COMPACT_ATOMS: atom_id res chain seq x y z
N ARG A 1 -32.01 -6.88 22.84
CA ARG A 1 -30.87 -5.93 22.67
C ARG A 1 -31.07 -5.25 21.31
N SER A 2 -31.30 -3.94 21.27
CA SER A 2 -31.90 -3.26 20.10
C SER A 2 -30.96 -3.23 18.90
N LYS A 3 -31.50 -3.49 17.70
CA LYS A 3 -30.76 -3.45 16.41
C LYS A 3 -30.23 -2.04 16.09
N SER A 4 -30.80 -1.00 16.71
CA SER A 4 -30.43 0.41 16.50
C SER A 4 -29.01 0.71 16.98
N ALA A 5 -28.67 0.34 18.22
CA ALA A 5 -27.34 0.65 18.79
C ALA A 5 -26.18 -0.04 18.04
N THR A 6 -26.46 -1.19 17.41
CA THR A 6 -25.47 -1.89 16.55
C THR A 6 -25.28 -1.19 15.21
N ASN A 7 -26.33 -0.59 14.65
CA ASN A 7 -26.24 0.18 13.41
C ASN A 7 -25.49 1.51 13.61
N ASP A 8 -25.75 2.20 14.72
CA ASP A 8 -25.08 3.48 15.03
C ASP A 8 -23.55 3.28 15.19
N LYS A 9 -23.14 2.21 15.90
CA LYS A 9 -21.72 1.85 16.03
C LYS A 9 -21.10 1.45 14.69
N THR A 10 -21.86 0.80 13.80
CA THR A 10 -21.39 0.45 12.45
C THR A 10 -21.13 1.71 11.63
N LEU A 11 -22.05 2.67 11.66
CA LEU A 11 -21.93 3.94 10.95
C LEU A 11 -20.71 4.73 11.43
N ASN A 12 -20.51 4.84 12.74
CA ASN A 12 -19.39 5.57 13.33
C ASN A 12 -18.03 4.97 12.94
N VAL A 13 -17.94 3.63 12.87
CA VAL A 13 -16.72 2.95 12.41
C VAL A 13 -16.44 3.28 10.96
N LEU A 14 -17.42 3.15 10.07
CA LEU A 14 -17.23 3.44 8.65
C LEU A 14 -16.87 4.91 8.41
N GLN A 15 -17.54 5.83 9.09
CA GLN A 15 -17.22 7.26 9.03
C GLN A 15 -15.77 7.53 9.45
N SER A 16 -15.26 6.86 10.49
CA SER A 16 -13.87 7.04 10.93
C SER A 16 -12.87 6.66 9.84
N PHE A 17 -13.11 5.56 9.12
CA PHE A 17 -12.22 5.12 8.03
C PHE A 17 -12.40 5.96 6.76
N GLN A 18 -13.56 6.55 6.54
CA GLN A 18 -13.79 7.53 5.48
C GLN A 18 -13.05 8.84 5.74
N GLU A 19 -13.05 9.32 7.00
CA GLU A 19 -12.32 10.53 7.41
C GLU A 19 -10.81 10.30 7.44
N ASN A 20 -10.37 9.11 7.86
CA ASN A 20 -8.96 8.74 7.88
C ASN A 20 -8.76 7.25 7.49
N PRO A 21 -8.44 6.99 6.22
CA PRO A 21 -8.17 5.63 5.72
C PRO A 21 -7.01 4.92 6.43
N HIS A 22 -6.09 5.65 7.05
CA HIS A 22 -4.89 5.10 7.69
C HIS A 22 -5.10 4.64 9.14
N LEU A 23 -6.34 4.68 9.63
CA LEU A 23 -6.64 4.23 10.99
C LEU A 23 -6.30 2.75 11.17
N SER A 24 -5.85 2.42 12.38
CA SER A 24 -5.68 1.04 12.81
C SER A 24 -7.00 0.52 13.36
N VAL A 25 -7.34 -0.72 13.00
CA VAL A 25 -8.48 -1.47 13.56
C VAL A 25 -8.49 -1.42 15.09
N SER A 26 -7.32 -1.55 15.72
CA SER A 26 -7.16 -1.50 17.18
C SER A 26 -7.46 -0.13 17.76
N LYS A 27 -6.96 0.94 17.13
CA LYS A 27 -7.23 2.32 17.57
C LYS A 27 -8.72 2.67 17.42
N THR A 28 -9.35 2.28 16.31
CA THR A 28 -10.78 2.49 16.08
C THR A 28 -11.62 1.68 17.07
N ALA A 29 -11.20 0.46 17.41
CA ALA A 29 -11.86 -0.36 18.42
C ALA A 29 -11.85 0.30 19.81
N GLN A 30 -10.71 0.85 20.22
CA GLN A 30 -10.57 1.60 21.47
C GLN A 30 -11.42 2.88 21.48
N ALA A 31 -11.43 3.64 20.37
CA ALA A 31 -12.17 4.88 20.28
C ALA A 31 -13.70 4.70 20.37
N HIS A 32 -14.23 3.61 19.82
CA HIS A 32 -15.68 3.35 19.76
C HIS A 32 -16.18 2.32 20.79
N ASP A 33 -15.32 1.90 21.72
CA ASP A 33 -15.60 0.89 22.74
C ASP A 33 -16.26 -0.38 22.15
N ILE A 34 -15.54 -0.99 21.22
CA ILE A 34 -15.92 -2.22 20.52
C ILE A 34 -14.72 -3.16 20.38
N ASN A 35 -14.99 -4.46 20.18
CA ASN A 35 -13.93 -5.43 19.92
C ASN A 35 -13.34 -5.23 18.51
N GLU A 36 -12.02 -5.37 18.37
CA GLU A 36 -11.29 -5.35 17.10
C GLU A 36 -11.86 -6.31 16.04
N GLY A 37 -12.29 -7.51 16.46
CA GLY A 37 -12.94 -8.47 15.57
C GLY A 37 -14.24 -7.93 14.98
N ASN A 38 -15.00 -7.14 15.74
CA ASN A 38 -16.22 -6.51 15.23
C ASN A 38 -15.89 -5.40 14.21
N VAL A 39 -14.86 -4.60 14.45
CA VAL A 39 -14.39 -3.59 13.47
C VAL A 39 -13.97 -4.28 12.18
N SER A 40 -13.17 -5.35 12.25
CA SER A 40 -12.77 -6.11 11.06
C SER A 40 -13.97 -6.71 10.30
N ASN A 41 -14.95 -7.24 11.04
CA ASN A 41 -16.18 -7.77 10.44
C ASN A 41 -17.02 -6.68 9.77
N ILE A 42 -17.13 -5.49 10.39
CA ILE A 42 -17.81 -4.33 9.81
C ILE A 42 -17.12 -3.94 8.49
N LEU A 43 -15.80 -3.75 8.50
CA LEU A 43 -15.03 -3.36 7.32
C LEU A 43 -15.22 -4.38 6.17
N LYS A 44 -15.05 -5.67 6.45
CA LYS A 44 -15.25 -6.74 5.44
C LYS A 44 -16.68 -6.77 4.89
N LYS A 45 -17.69 -6.58 5.74
CA LYS A 45 -19.09 -6.57 5.33
C LYS A 45 -19.38 -5.41 4.37
N HIS A 46 -18.73 -4.27 4.60
CA HIS A 46 -18.84 -3.07 3.78
C HIS A 46 -17.76 -2.98 2.69
N LYS A 47 -17.07 -4.09 2.39
CA LYS A 47 -16.08 -4.20 1.30
C LYS A 47 -14.84 -3.32 1.44
N TYR A 48 -14.51 -2.88 2.65
CA TYR A 48 -13.23 -2.24 2.92
C TYR A 48 -12.11 -3.28 2.96
N TYR A 49 -11.03 -3.00 2.23
CA TYR A 49 -9.82 -3.81 2.20
C TYR A 49 -8.59 -2.99 2.61
N PRO A 50 -7.61 -3.61 3.27
CA PRO A 50 -6.36 -2.96 3.60
C PRO A 50 -5.43 -2.99 2.38
N TYR A 51 -5.16 -1.83 1.78
CA TYR A 51 -4.21 -1.67 0.69
C TYR A 51 -2.84 -1.26 1.22
N LYS A 52 -1.78 -1.73 0.55
CA LYS A 52 -0.41 -1.27 0.83
C LYS A 52 -0.17 0.06 0.14
N ILE A 53 0.51 0.97 0.82
CA ILE A 53 0.98 2.20 0.18
C ILE A 53 2.13 1.82 -0.75
N VAL A 54 1.96 2.07 -2.04
CA VAL A 54 3.01 1.94 -3.05
C VAL A 54 3.45 3.34 -3.41
N ILE A 55 4.69 3.69 -3.07
CA ILE A 55 5.30 4.93 -3.56
C ILE A 55 6.01 4.56 -4.86
N ALA A 56 5.40 4.92 -5.98
CA ALA A 56 6.05 4.82 -7.28
C ALA A 56 6.86 6.11 -7.52
N GLN A 57 8.03 5.97 -8.14
CA GLN A 57 8.78 7.11 -8.63
C GLN A 57 7.99 7.78 -9.77
N GLU A 58 7.83 9.10 -9.69
CA GLU A 58 7.19 9.87 -10.76
C GLU A 58 8.05 9.80 -12.04
N LEU A 59 7.42 9.42 -13.15
CA LEU A 59 8.05 9.36 -14.45
C LEU A 59 7.87 10.68 -15.19
N MET A 60 8.93 11.48 -15.27
CA MET A 60 9.04 12.58 -16.25
C MET A 60 8.94 12.03 -17.69
N GLU A 61 8.44 12.84 -18.63
CA GLU A 61 8.26 12.45 -20.04
C GLU A 61 9.54 11.86 -20.68
N ASP A 62 10.69 12.48 -20.43
CA ASP A 62 11.99 11.99 -20.92
C ASP A 62 12.37 10.58 -20.42
N ASN A 63 11.80 10.12 -19.30
CA ASN A 63 12.14 8.81 -18.75
C ASN A 63 11.62 7.67 -19.62
N PHE A 64 10.52 7.88 -20.36
CA PHE A 64 9.97 6.83 -21.23
C PHE A 64 10.96 6.49 -22.34
N ASP A 65 11.47 7.51 -23.03
CA ASP A 65 12.46 7.32 -24.11
C ASP A 65 13.77 6.73 -23.57
N ARG A 66 14.27 7.23 -22.43
CA ARG A 66 15.49 6.70 -21.80
C ARG A 66 15.36 5.23 -21.39
N ARG A 67 14.17 4.82 -20.92
CA ARG A 67 13.90 3.41 -20.56
C ARG A 67 13.90 2.52 -21.80
N ILE A 68 13.29 2.97 -22.89
CA ILE A 68 13.30 2.24 -24.17
C ILE A 68 14.74 2.11 -24.68
N GLN A 69 15.48 3.22 -24.72
CA GLN A 69 16.87 3.25 -25.15
C GLN A 69 17.75 2.29 -24.32
N PHE A 70 17.56 2.27 -23.00
CA PHE A 70 18.27 1.34 -22.13
C PHE A 70 17.95 -0.13 -22.48
N CYS A 71 16.67 -0.45 -22.69
CA CYS A 71 16.26 -1.80 -23.08
C CYS A 71 16.86 -2.22 -24.43
N GLU A 72 16.84 -1.35 -25.43
CA GLU A 72 17.43 -1.59 -26.75
C GLU A 72 18.94 -1.84 -26.65
N GLU A 73 19.66 -1.00 -25.91
CA GLU A 73 21.09 -1.18 -25.68
C GLU A 73 21.40 -2.49 -24.96
N LEU A 74 20.60 -2.84 -23.94
CA LEU A 74 20.78 -4.10 -23.22
C LEU A 74 20.54 -5.30 -24.13
N MET A 75 19.53 -5.25 -25.00
CA MET A 75 19.26 -6.33 -25.97
C MET A 75 20.42 -6.48 -26.96
N ASN A 76 20.90 -5.39 -27.55
CA ASN A 76 22.04 -5.43 -28.48
C ASN A 76 23.28 -6.05 -27.83
N ARG A 77 23.59 -5.71 -26.57
CA ARG A 77 24.72 -6.31 -25.83
C ARG A 77 24.53 -7.80 -25.55
N CYS A 78 23.29 -8.24 -25.35
CA CYS A 78 22.98 -9.66 -25.20
C CYS A 78 23.13 -10.41 -26.53
N ASP A 79 22.75 -9.78 -27.65
CA ASP A 79 22.89 -10.35 -28.99
C ASP A 79 24.37 -10.48 -29.40
N ASP A 80 25.18 -9.46 -29.09
CA ASP A 80 26.62 -9.48 -29.33
C ASP A 80 27.36 -10.49 -28.44
N ASN A 81 26.90 -10.67 -27.20
CA ASN A 81 27.46 -11.62 -26.26
C ASN A 81 26.37 -12.24 -25.38
N ALA A 82 26.02 -13.49 -25.67
CA ALA A 82 25.03 -14.26 -24.91
C ALA A 82 25.33 -14.39 -23.41
N ASN A 83 26.59 -14.23 -22.98
CA ASN A 83 27.00 -14.27 -21.59
C ASN A 83 27.06 -12.89 -20.91
N PHE A 84 26.70 -11.80 -21.60
CA PHE A 84 26.83 -10.43 -21.10
C PHE A 84 26.21 -10.24 -19.70
N LEU A 85 25.00 -10.78 -19.49
CA LEU A 85 24.29 -10.66 -18.21
C LEU A 85 25.02 -11.34 -17.05
N ASN A 86 25.87 -12.34 -17.29
CA ASN A 86 26.66 -12.99 -16.23
C ASN A 86 27.73 -12.06 -15.65
N PHE A 87 28.07 -10.97 -16.34
CA PHE A 87 29.01 -9.95 -15.90
C PHE A 87 28.32 -8.73 -15.27
N VAL A 88 26.99 -8.70 -15.26
CA VAL A 88 26.21 -7.60 -14.68
C VAL A 88 25.80 -7.96 -13.26
N ILE A 89 26.14 -7.09 -12.31
CA ILE A 89 25.67 -7.17 -10.92
C ILE A 89 24.83 -5.93 -10.66
N PHE A 90 23.57 -6.14 -10.29
CA PHE A 90 22.68 -5.07 -9.84
C PHE A 90 22.79 -4.94 -8.32
N SER A 91 22.95 -3.70 -7.85
CA SER A 91 22.85 -3.35 -6.45
C SER A 91 21.85 -2.22 -6.28
N ASP A 92 21.14 -2.21 -5.16
CA ASP A 92 20.25 -1.13 -4.76
C ASP A 92 20.62 -0.67 -3.35
N GLU A 93 20.36 0.60 -3.05
CA GLU A 93 20.57 1.19 -1.75
C GLU A 93 19.24 1.54 -1.12
N THR A 94 19.04 1.10 0.12
CA THR A 94 17.86 1.44 0.90
C THR A 94 18.26 2.09 2.21
N THR A 95 17.54 3.14 2.59
CA THR A 95 17.80 3.89 3.81
C THR A 95 16.88 3.41 4.92
N PHE A 96 17.46 2.90 6.02
CA PHE A 96 16.71 2.59 7.23
C PHE A 96 17.01 3.62 8.32
N GLN A 97 15.97 4.18 8.93
CA GLN A 97 16.12 5.10 10.05
C GLN A 97 15.81 4.39 11.37
N ILE A 98 16.71 4.51 12.35
CA ILE A 98 16.60 3.84 13.67
C ILE A 98 15.61 4.59 14.59
N ASN A 99 15.22 5.81 14.24
CA ASN A 99 14.29 6.66 15.00
C ASN A 99 12.81 6.25 14.91
N GLY A 100 12.49 5.10 14.29
CA GLY A 100 11.12 4.64 14.11
C GLY A 100 10.38 5.33 12.96
N ALA A 101 11.10 5.92 12.00
CA ALA A 101 10.49 6.38 10.76
C ALA A 101 9.63 5.28 10.13
N VAL A 102 8.56 5.74 9.49
CA VAL A 102 7.48 4.90 9.01
C VAL A 102 8.01 3.82 8.06
N ASN A 103 7.98 2.56 8.52
CA ASN A 103 8.21 1.43 7.64
C ASN A 103 7.00 1.32 6.69
N LEU A 104 7.18 1.79 5.45
CA LEU A 104 6.15 1.78 4.42
C LEU A 104 5.57 0.38 4.16
N HIS A 105 6.34 -0.69 4.40
CA HIS A 105 5.83 -2.06 4.29
C HIS A 105 4.73 -2.38 5.32
N ASN A 106 4.72 -1.69 6.46
CA ASN A 106 3.69 -1.81 7.49
C ASN A 106 2.56 -0.78 7.33
N CYS A 107 2.70 0.17 6.41
CA CYS A 107 1.67 1.16 6.15
C CYS A 107 0.57 0.60 5.27
N ARG A 108 -0.65 0.63 5.81
CA ARG A 108 -1.86 0.27 5.09
C ARG A 108 -2.89 1.38 5.24
N TYR A 109 -3.76 1.45 4.25
CA TYR A 109 -4.97 2.24 4.32
C TYR A 109 -6.16 1.38 3.94
N TRP A 110 -7.32 1.71 4.47
CA TRP A 110 -8.56 0.99 4.23
C TRP A 110 -9.39 1.77 3.22
N SER A 111 -9.81 1.10 2.16
CA SER A 111 -10.69 1.65 1.13
C SER A 111 -11.66 0.57 0.67
N ASP A 112 -12.89 0.94 0.33
CA ASP A 112 -13.87 0.10 -0.35
C ASP A 112 -13.69 0.08 -1.87
N GLU A 113 -12.96 1.04 -2.42
CA GLU A 113 -12.55 1.09 -3.81
C GLU A 113 -11.11 0.60 -3.99
N ASN A 114 -10.82 -0.05 -5.12
CA ASN A 114 -9.47 -0.40 -5.50
C ASN A 114 -8.76 0.85 -6.06
N PRO A 115 -7.67 1.32 -5.44
CA PRO A 115 -6.95 2.53 -5.83
C PRO A 115 -6.07 2.37 -7.08
N HIS A 116 -6.03 1.17 -7.68
CA HIS A 116 -5.22 0.82 -8.85
C HIS A 116 -6.07 0.23 -9.98
#